data_AF-A0A0V0GX37-F1
#
_entry.id   AF-A0A0V0GX37-F1
#
_cell.length_a   1.000
_cell.length_b   1.000
_cell.length_c   1.000
_cell.angle_alpha   90.00
_cell.angle_beta   90.00
_cell.angle_gamma   90.00
#
_symmetry.space_group_name_H-M   'P 1'
#
loop_
_entity.id
_entity.type
_entity.pdbx_description
1 polymer ?
#
loop_
_entity_poly.entity_id
_entity_poly.type
_entity_poly.pdbx_seq_one_letter_code
_entity_poly.pdbx_strand_id
1 'polypeptide(L)' 'MKHLNKKVPETAAKKSQMYGYLLDQEKDLRVLPDLPEFQLSLKPEDYTLPEADSTWDNIPGQSL' A
#
# COMPACT_ATOMS: atom_id res chain seq x y z
N MET A 1 -32.60 36.91 21.78
CA MET A 1 -31.34 36.25 21.36
C MET A 1 -30.82 36.92 20.08
N LYS A 2 -30.20 38.10 20.14
CA LYS A 2 -29.87 38.90 18.93
C LYS A 2 -28.38 38.91 18.54
N HIS A 3 -27.54 38.08 19.16
CA HIS A 3 -26.08 38.14 18.96
C HIS A 3 -25.42 36.77 18.72
N LEU A 4 -26.14 35.80 18.15
CA LEU A 4 -25.52 34.53 17.74
C LEU A 4 -24.97 34.61 16.31
N ASN A 5 -24.37 35.75 15.94
CA ASN A 5 -23.50 35.84 14.77
C ASN A 5 -22.06 35.68 15.26
N LYS A 6 -21.76 34.55 15.90
CA LYS A 6 -20.39 34.24 16.29
C LYS A 6 -19.66 33.80 15.02
N LYS A 7 -18.96 34.76 14.39
CA LYS A 7 -17.99 34.49 13.33
C LYS A 7 -17.14 33.29 13.78
N VAL A 8 -17.07 32.25 12.95
CA VAL A 8 -16.27 31.07 13.25
C VAL A 8 -14.86 31.56 13.61
N PRO A 9 -14.32 31.18 14.78
CA PRO A 9 -12.97 31.59 15.16
C PRO A 9 -11.99 31.23 14.05
N GLU A 10 -11.08 32.14 13.73
CA GLU A 10 -10.13 31.95 12.62
C GLU A 10 -9.34 30.64 12.74
N THR A 11 -9.03 30.23 13.98
CA THR A 11 -8.40 28.94 14.29
C THR A 11 -9.25 27.75 13.87
N ALA A 12 -10.57 27.81 14.05
CA ALA A 12 -11.50 26.75 13.64
C ALA A 12 -11.66 26.72 12.11
N ALA A 13 -11.72 27.89 11.47
CA ALA A 13 -11.77 28.00 10.01
C ALA A 13 -10.49 27.44 9.36
N LYS A 14 -9.31 27.83 9.86
CA LYS A 14 -8.01 27.32 9.38
C LYS A 14 -7.87 25.81 9.60
N LYS A 15 -8.31 25.28 10.74
CA LYS A 15 -8.34 23.83 10.99
C LYS A 15 -9.24 23.11 9.99
N SER A 16 -10.47 23.59 9.79
CA SER A 16 -11.42 23.01 8.83
C SER A 16 -10.85 23.00 7.42
N GLN A 17 -10.27 24.11 6.98
CA GLN A 17 -9.63 24.22 5.67
C GLN A 17 -8.47 23.22 5.50
N MET A 18 -7.61 23.10 6.51
CA MET A 18 -6.48 22.15 6.50
C MET A 18 -6.95 20.69 6.42
N TYR A 19 -7.95 20.30 7.22
CA TYR A 19 -8.51 18.94 7.16
C TYR A 19 -9.22 18.66 5.84
N GLY A 20 -9.91 19.65 5.26
CA GLY A 20 -10.50 19.53 3.93
C GLY A 20 -9.45 19.25 2.86
N TYR A 21 -8.34 19.99 2.89
CA TYR A 21 -7.22 19.76 1.96
C TYR A 21 -6.59 18.36 2.11
N LEU A 22 -6.35 17.89 3.33
CA LEU A 22 -5.83 16.54 3.57
C LEU A 22 -6.77 15.44 3.07
N LEU A 23 -8.08 15.61 3.27
CA LEU A 23 -9.10 14.67 2.78
C LEU A 23 -9.18 14.66 1.24
N ASP A 24 -9.00 15.81 0.59
CA ASP A 24 -8.97 15.87 -0.87
C ASP A 24 -7.68 15.25 -1.44
N GLN A 25 -6.53 15.45 -0.78
CA GLN A 25 -5.30 14.72 -1.11
C GLN A 25 -5.47 13.20 -0.97
N GLU A 26 -6.16 12.72 0.07
CA GLU A 26 -6.49 11.30 0.23
C GLU A 26 -7.41 10.74 -0.86
N LYS A 27 -8.19 11.58 -1.55
CA LYS A 27 -9.01 11.16 -2.69
C LYS A 27 -8.17 11.05 -3.96
N ASP A 28 -7.23 11.97 -4.15
CA ASP A 28 -6.29 11.95 -5.29
C ASP A 28 -5.24 10.83 -5.16
N LEU A 29 -5.01 10.32 -3.95
CA LEU A 29 -4.20 9.13 -3.70
C LEU A 29 -4.87 7.80 -4.13
N ARG A 30 -6.09 7.82 -4.69
CA ARG A 30 -6.90 6.60 -4.93
C ARG A 30 -6.89 6.10 -6.37
N VAL A 31 -5.72 5.98 -6.96
CA VAL A 31 -5.55 4.98 -8.03
C VAL A 31 -4.34 4.14 -7.68
N LEU A 32 -4.59 3.09 -6.92
CA LEU A 32 -3.61 2.02 -6.80
C LEU A 32 -3.40 1.44 -8.20
N PRO A 33 -2.15 1.19 -8.62
CA PRO A 33 -1.91 0.52 -9.88
C PRO A 33 -2.59 -0.85 -9.87
N ASP A 34 -2.99 -1.30 -11.05
CA ASP A 34 -3.51 -2.66 -11.19
C ASP A 34 -2.45 -3.66 -10.71
N LEU A 35 -2.90 -4.63 -9.90
CA LEU A 35 -2.05 -5.73 -9.49
C LEU A 35 -1.65 -6.53 -10.74
N PRO A 36 -0.39 -6.99 -10.84
CA PRO A 36 0.01 -7.82 -11.95
C PRO A 36 -0.80 -9.12 -11.95
N GLU A 37 -1.14 -9.58 -13.14
CA GLU A 37 -1.77 -10.89 -13.31
C GLU A 37 -0.70 -11.96 -13.10
N PHE A 38 -0.65 -12.50 -11.89
CA PHE A 38 0.19 -13.66 -11.60
C PHE A 38 -0.40 -14.86 -12.36
N GLN A 39 0.43 -15.55 -13.14
CA GLN A 39 0.01 -16.81 -13.73
C GLN A 39 -0.42 -17.74 -12.58
N LEU A 40 -1.65 -18.23 -12.66
CA LEU A 40 -2.12 -19.29 -11.78
C LEU A 40 -1.07 -20.40 -11.82
N SER A 41 -0.69 -20.89 -10.63
CA SER A 41 0.27 -21.98 -10.47
C SER A 41 -0.02 -23.06 -11.52
N LEU A 42 1.03 -23.47 -12.23
CA LEU A 42 0.95 -24.54 -13.22
C LEU A 42 0.19 -25.72 -12.60
N LYS A 43 -0.66 -26.36 -13.41
CA LYS A 43 -1.25 -27.61 -12.94
C LYS A 43 -0.12 -28.56 -12.57
N PRO A 44 -0.31 -29.46 -11.59
CA PRO A 44 0.71 -30.43 -11.22
C PRO A 44 1.31 -31.17 -12.42
N GLU A 45 0.51 -31.42 -13.46
CA GLU A 45 0.93 -32.07 -14.71
C GLU A 45 1.86 -31.20 -15.57
N ASP A 46 1.73 -29.88 -15.48
CA ASP A 46 2.49 -28.88 -16.25
C ASP A 46 3.71 -28.36 -15.47
N TYR A 47 3.85 -28.70 -14.18
CA TYR A 47 4.96 -28.27 -13.34
C TYR A 47 6.17 -29.20 -13.49
N THR A 48 7.28 -28.65 -13.99
CA THR A 48 8.59 -29.31 -13.92
C THR A 48 9.39 -28.77 -12.74
N LEU A 49 9.80 -29.66 -11.83
CA LEU A 49 10.71 -29.29 -10.75
C LEU A 49 12.05 -28.84 -11.36
N PRO A 50 12.52 -27.60 -11.13
CA PRO A 50 13.81 -27.17 -11.61
C PRO A 50 14.94 -27.93 -10.89
N GLU A 51 16.08 -28.05 -11.56
CA GLU A 51 17.29 -28.58 -10.95
C GLU A 51 17.71 -27.69 -9.77
N ALA A 52 18.18 -28.33 -8.69
CA ALA A 52 18.66 -27.60 -7.53
C ALA A 52 19.88 -26.76 -7.92
N ASP A 53 19.89 -25.49 -7.50
CA ASP A 53 21.03 -24.62 -7.73
C ASP A 53 22.25 -25.14 -6.92
N SER A 54 23.40 -25.28 -7.58
CA SER A 54 24.68 -25.67 -6.95
C SER A 54 25.11 -24.79 -5.76
N THR A 55 24.53 -23.59 -5.62
CA THR A 55 24.72 -22.72 -4.45
C THR A 55 24.14 -23.31 -3.17
N TRP A 56 23.12 -24.18 -3.25
CA TRP A 56 22.53 -24.88 -2.11
C TRP A 56 23.47 -25.94 -1.52
N ASP A 57 24.37 -26.51 -2.32
CA ASP A 57 25.37 -27.49 -1.85
C ASP A 57 26.56 -26.80 -1.14
N ASN A 58 26.71 -25.49 -1.29
CA ASN A 58 27.80 -24.71 -0.72
C ASN A 58 27.38 -23.97 0.56
N ILE A 59 26.55 -24.59 1.41
CA ILE A 59 26.25 -24.03 2.73
C ILE A 59 27.52 -24.14 3.60
N PRO A 60 28.16 -23.01 3.97
CA PRO A 60 29.36 -23.05 4.78
C PRO A 60 29.01 -23.69 6.14
N GLY A 61 29.66 -24.81 6.45
CA GLY A 61 29.47 -25.54 7.72
C GLY A 61 28.67 -26.84 7.64
N GLN A 62 28.22 -27.28 6.46
CA GLN A 62 27.74 -28.66 6.25
C GLN A 62 28.85 -29.54 5.65
N SER A 63 29.91 -29.76 6.41
CA SER A 63 30.86 -30.84 6.16
C SER A 63 30.79 -31.79 7.36
N LEU A 64 30.21 -32.99 7.16
CA LEU A 64 30.29 -34.12 8.09
C LEU A 64 31.63 -34.84 7.94
#